data_AF-A0A7K0N6R5-F1
#
_entry.id   AF-A0A7K0N6R5-F1
#
_cell.length_a   1.000
_cell.length_b   1.000
_cell.length_c   1.000
_cell.angle_alpha   90.00
_cell.angle_beta   90.00
_cell.angle_gamma   90.00
#
_symmetry.space_group_name_H-M   'P 1'
#
loop_
_entity.id
_entity.type
_entity.pdbx_description
1 polymer ?
#
loop_
_entity_poly.entity_id
_entity_poly.type
_entity_poly.pdbx_seq_one_letter_code
_entity_poly.pdbx_strand_id
1 'polypeptide(L)'
;GSTVALSAMTTAVVLRDTNIFFAVIAGLGVGALIGLANGLIVTKLRLPSFLVTLAMLELVAGLARQITGLKSVPVQSELFAEIFGSGSLGPFSSLFLWTAAVVAVGWVVFTNTRFGAHVKAVGDNRLAARVSGISVTNTRIAVFVISGMTAALAGMLYVGRLQGARYTLGENDLLIVIAAVVIGGTALFGGKGSIIGALAGSLTIVTLNNGLVLSGLDVAQQRMALGIIILVAIALTLREGKERT
;
A
#
# COMPACT_ATOMS: atom_id res chain seq x y z
N GLY A 1 1.34 -4.55 2.94
CA GLY A 1 1.79 -5.15 4.21
C GLY A 1 3.25 -5.48 4.13
N SER A 2 3.61 -6.76 3.99
CA SER A 2 5.01 -7.23 4.02
C SER A 2 5.95 -6.62 2.97
N THR A 3 5.45 -6.20 1.81
CA THR A 3 6.24 -5.45 0.82
C THR A 3 6.87 -4.19 1.43
N VAL A 4 6.15 -3.48 2.29
CA VAL A 4 6.60 -2.26 2.99
C VAL A 4 7.83 -2.57 3.83
N ALA A 5 7.79 -3.65 4.64
CA ALA A 5 8.94 -4.12 5.41
C ALA A 5 10.12 -4.45 4.50
N LEU A 6 9.94 -5.30 3.48
CA LEU A 6 11.07 -5.74 2.66
C LEU A 6 11.71 -4.58 1.90
N SER A 7 10.93 -3.68 1.31
CA SER A 7 11.45 -2.48 0.64
C SER A 7 12.14 -1.54 1.62
N ALA A 8 11.58 -1.34 2.83
CA ALA A 8 12.19 -0.51 3.86
C ALA A 8 13.56 -1.07 4.29
N MET A 9 13.63 -2.37 4.53
CA MET A 9 14.85 -3.06 4.95
C MET A 9 15.90 -3.05 3.85
N THR A 10 15.51 -3.31 2.60
CA THR A 10 16.41 -3.27 1.45
C THR A 10 16.97 -1.86 1.25
N THR A 11 16.11 -0.83 1.33
CA THR A 11 16.54 0.57 1.21
C THR A 11 17.54 0.91 2.31
N ALA A 12 17.23 0.57 3.56
CA ALA A 12 18.09 0.90 4.70
C ALA A 12 19.43 0.16 4.67
N VAL A 13 19.48 -1.10 4.19
CA VAL A 13 20.73 -1.85 4.03
C VAL A 13 21.58 -1.24 2.92
N VAL A 14 21.02 -1.02 1.73
CA VAL A 14 21.76 -0.45 0.59
C VAL A 14 22.26 0.97 0.89
N LEU A 15 21.49 1.75 1.64
CA LEU A 15 21.86 3.11 2.01
C LEU A 15 23.05 3.19 2.97
N ARG A 16 23.40 2.11 3.68
CA ARG A 16 24.61 2.08 4.51
C ARG A 16 25.89 2.04 3.69
N ASP A 17 25.85 1.29 2.60
CA ASP A 17 27.03 0.96 1.80
C ASP A 17 27.10 1.80 0.51
N THR A 18 26.01 2.49 0.14
CA THR A 18 25.87 3.20 -1.14
C THR A 18 25.10 4.52 -1.01
N ASN A 19 25.13 5.32 -2.07
CA ASN A 19 24.38 6.58 -2.18
C ASN A 19 22.85 6.39 -2.22
N ILE A 20 22.13 7.46 -1.86
CA ILE A 20 20.66 7.56 -1.83
C ILE A 20 20.01 7.06 -3.13
N PHE A 21 20.58 7.39 -4.28
CA PHE A 21 20.04 7.00 -5.58
C PHE A 21 19.89 5.48 -5.73
N PHE A 22 20.93 4.71 -5.37
CA PHE A 22 20.90 3.25 -5.44
C PHE A 22 19.96 2.64 -4.40
N ALA A 23 19.88 3.24 -3.20
CA ALA A 23 18.95 2.80 -2.16
C ALA A 23 17.49 2.95 -2.61
N VAL A 24 17.13 4.08 -3.22
CA VAL A 24 15.77 4.34 -3.74
C VAL A 24 15.41 3.37 -4.86
N ILE A 25 16.33 3.14 -5.81
CA ILE A 25 16.11 2.18 -6.90
C ILE A 25 15.95 0.76 -6.36
N ALA A 26 16.77 0.35 -5.39
CA ALA A 26 16.66 -0.97 -4.78
C ALA A 26 15.32 -1.15 -4.05
N GLY A 27 14.90 -0.16 -3.25
CA GLY A 27 13.63 -0.18 -2.54
C GLY A 27 12.41 -0.27 -3.47
N LEU A 28 12.35 0.61 -4.48
CA LEU A 28 11.28 0.61 -5.47
C LEU A 28 11.31 -0.65 -6.35
N GLY A 29 12.51 -1.13 -6.69
CA GLY A 29 12.73 -2.34 -7.46
C GLY A 29 12.14 -3.56 -6.77
N VAL A 30 12.36 -3.71 -5.46
CA VAL A 30 11.75 -4.77 -4.65
C VAL A 30 10.22 -4.71 -4.71
N GLY A 31 9.63 -3.52 -4.54
CA GLY A 31 8.19 -3.33 -4.65
C GLY A 31 7.65 -3.73 -6.03
N ALA A 32 8.30 -3.26 -7.08
CA ALA A 32 7.94 -3.58 -8.46
C ALA A 32 8.06 -5.08 -8.77
N LEU A 33 9.12 -5.74 -8.30
CA LEU A 33 9.34 -7.17 -8.49
C LEU A 33 8.29 -8.01 -7.76
N ILE A 34 7.96 -7.67 -6.50
CA ILE A 34 6.89 -8.35 -5.76
C ILE A 34 5.55 -8.15 -6.44
N GLY A 35 5.26 -6.92 -6.90
CA GLY A 35 4.03 -6.62 -7.64
C GLY A 35 3.96 -7.41 -8.95
N LEU A 36 5.06 -7.48 -9.69
CA LEU A 36 5.16 -8.25 -10.93
C LEU A 36 4.96 -9.74 -10.68
N ALA A 37 5.61 -10.30 -9.66
CA ALA A 37 5.47 -11.70 -9.28
C ALA A 37 4.01 -12.03 -8.92
N ASN A 38 3.38 -11.23 -8.05
CA ASN A 38 1.95 -11.38 -7.73
C ASN A 38 1.08 -11.31 -9.00
N GLY A 39 1.30 -10.30 -9.85
CA GLY A 39 0.56 -10.12 -11.08
C GLY A 39 0.70 -11.31 -12.03
N LEU A 40 1.91 -11.80 -12.25
CA LEU A 40 2.19 -12.93 -13.13
C LEU A 40 1.59 -14.23 -12.59
N ILE A 41 1.76 -14.52 -11.30
CA ILE A 41 1.20 -15.74 -10.68
C ILE A 41 -0.32 -15.72 -10.77
N VAL A 42 -0.95 -14.62 -10.38
CA VAL A 42 -2.42 -14.48 -10.41
C VAL A 42 -2.98 -14.58 -11.82
N THR A 43 -2.32 -13.99 -12.81
CA THR A 43 -2.84 -13.94 -14.18
C THR A 43 -2.49 -15.15 -15.03
N LYS A 44 -1.25 -15.66 -14.96
CA LYS A 44 -0.80 -16.82 -15.75
C LYS A 44 -1.30 -18.13 -15.17
N LEU A 45 -1.22 -18.32 -13.84
CA LEU A 45 -1.68 -19.54 -13.18
C LEU A 45 -3.19 -19.51 -12.89
N ARG A 46 -3.88 -18.40 -13.19
CA ARG A 46 -5.32 -18.20 -12.99
C ARG A 46 -5.79 -18.48 -11.55
N LEU A 47 -4.90 -18.27 -10.59
CA LEU A 47 -5.20 -18.47 -9.17
C LEU A 47 -6.01 -17.29 -8.61
N PRO A 48 -6.86 -17.52 -7.58
CA PRO A 48 -7.51 -16.44 -6.85
C PRO A 48 -6.48 -15.48 -6.27
N SER A 49 -6.68 -14.17 -6.48
CA SER A 49 -5.71 -13.14 -6.06
C SER A 49 -5.46 -13.15 -4.56
N PHE A 50 -6.50 -13.36 -3.76
CA PHE A 50 -6.42 -13.39 -2.30
C PHE A 50 -5.43 -14.46 -1.80
N LEU A 51 -5.54 -15.69 -2.32
CA LEU A 51 -4.66 -16.80 -1.93
C LEU A 51 -3.20 -16.51 -2.27
N VAL A 52 -2.94 -15.99 -3.47
CA VAL A 52 -1.57 -15.66 -3.92
C VAL A 52 -0.98 -14.56 -3.05
N THR A 53 -1.73 -13.48 -2.80
CA THR A 53 -1.23 -12.36 -1.99
C THR A 53 -1.03 -12.73 -0.53
N LEU A 54 -1.85 -13.64 0.01
CA LEU A 54 -1.69 -14.12 1.39
C LEU A 54 -0.46 -15.01 1.54
N ALA A 55 -0.22 -15.92 0.58
CA ALA A 55 1.01 -16.71 0.55
C ALA A 55 2.25 -15.84 0.34
N MET A 56 2.19 -14.87 -0.59
CA MET A 56 3.28 -13.91 -0.82
C MET A 56 3.50 -13.01 0.39
N LEU A 57 2.47 -12.72 1.19
CA LEU A 57 2.63 -11.94 2.41
C LEU A 57 3.60 -12.63 3.37
N GLU A 58 3.37 -13.91 3.66
CA GLU A 58 4.23 -14.72 4.54
C GLU A 58 5.63 -14.92 3.96
N LEU A 59 5.73 -15.19 2.65
CA LEU A 59 7.01 -15.37 1.98
C LEU A 59 7.87 -14.09 2.05
N VAL A 60 7.30 -12.94 1.71
CA VAL A 60 7.99 -11.65 1.75
C VAL A 60 8.33 -11.23 3.17
N ALA A 61 7.44 -11.49 4.14
CA ALA A 61 7.71 -11.25 5.56
C ALA A 61 8.86 -12.11 6.08
N GLY A 62 8.90 -13.40 5.71
CA GLY A 62 9.99 -14.32 6.02
C GLY A 62 11.33 -13.83 5.46
N LEU A 63 11.36 -13.41 4.19
CA LEU A 63 12.55 -12.84 3.56
C LEU A 63 13.01 -11.56 4.28
N ALA A 64 12.08 -10.67 4.65
CA ALA A 64 12.42 -9.43 5.36
C ALA A 64 13.07 -9.71 6.73
N ARG A 65 12.60 -10.77 7.42
CA ARG A 65 13.18 -11.23 8.69
C ARG A 65 14.55 -11.88 8.51
N GLN A 66 14.73 -12.64 7.44
CA GLN A 66 15.98 -13.35 7.14
C GLN A 66 17.12 -12.38 6.79
N ILE A 67 16.87 -11.36 5.98
CA ILE A 67 17.90 -10.43 5.49
C ILE A 67 18.64 -9.73 6.64
N THR A 68 17.96 -9.38 7.72
CA THR A 68 18.55 -8.62 8.82
C THR A 68 18.69 -9.43 10.11
N GLY A 69 18.41 -10.73 10.08
CA GLY A 69 18.46 -11.59 11.25
C GLY A 69 17.60 -11.06 12.40
N LEU A 70 16.39 -10.58 12.09
CA LEU A 70 15.45 -9.96 13.04
C LEU A 70 15.96 -8.64 13.68
N LYS A 71 17.06 -8.06 13.19
CA LYS A 71 17.57 -6.79 13.72
C LYS A 71 16.98 -5.60 12.98
N SER A 72 16.87 -4.49 13.71
CA SER A 72 16.52 -3.19 13.13
C SER A 72 17.75 -2.57 12.48
N VAL A 73 17.55 -1.90 11.34
CA VAL A 73 18.60 -1.28 10.54
C VAL A 73 18.47 0.24 10.67
N PRO A 74 19.24 0.92 11.55
CA PRO A 74 19.27 2.38 11.61
C PRO A 74 19.76 2.99 10.29
N VAL A 75 19.22 4.17 9.99
CA VAL A 75 19.58 5.02 8.85
C VAL A 75 20.14 6.33 9.38
N GLN A 76 21.36 6.67 9.01
CA GLN A 76 22.09 7.85 9.49
C GLN A 76 22.17 8.98 8.45
N SER A 77 21.63 8.77 7.25
CA SER A 77 21.67 9.78 6.18
C SER A 77 20.65 10.88 6.45
N GLU A 78 21.13 12.06 6.83
CA GLU A 78 20.31 13.25 7.04
C GLU A 78 19.55 13.65 5.77
N LEU A 79 20.24 13.68 4.62
CA LEU A 79 19.62 13.96 3.31
C LEU A 79 18.48 12.99 2.98
N PHE A 80 18.63 11.69 3.27
CA PHE A 80 17.56 10.72 3.04
C PHE A 80 16.36 11.02 3.93
N ALA A 81 16.60 11.28 5.21
CA ALA A 81 15.53 11.60 6.15
C ALA A 81 14.86 12.94 5.83
N GLU A 82 15.58 13.93 5.31
CA GLU A 82 14.98 15.18 4.85
C GLU A 82 14.02 14.94 3.69
N ILE A 83 14.46 14.21 2.66
CA ILE A 83 13.66 13.98 1.44
C ILE A 83 12.47 13.05 1.69
N PHE A 84 12.65 11.98 2.48
CA PHE A 84 11.65 10.93 2.63
C PHE A 84 10.96 10.91 4.01
N GLY A 85 11.33 11.78 4.95
CA GLY A 85 10.93 11.65 6.35
C GLY A 85 10.67 12.94 7.10
N SER A 86 11.62 13.33 7.96
CA SER A 86 11.51 14.45 8.91
C SER A 86 11.80 15.81 8.30
N GLY A 87 12.21 15.90 7.03
CA GLY A 87 12.48 17.18 6.40
C GLY A 87 11.22 18.03 6.19
N SER A 88 11.45 19.32 6.04
CA SER A 88 10.44 20.30 5.65
C SER A 88 10.94 21.10 4.45
N LEU A 89 10.05 21.36 3.50
CA LEU A 89 10.29 22.29 2.41
C LEU A 89 9.44 23.54 2.70
N GLY A 90 10.03 24.49 3.42
CA GLY A 90 9.31 25.65 3.95
C GLY A 90 8.26 25.22 5.00
N PRO A 91 6.97 25.61 4.86
CA PRO A 91 5.93 25.29 5.85
C PRO A 91 5.39 23.85 5.75
N PHE A 92 5.76 23.09 4.70
CA PHE A 92 5.20 21.76 4.45
C PHE A 92 6.20 20.66 4.79
N SER A 93 5.73 19.61 5.49
CA SER A 93 6.51 18.39 5.73
C SER A 93 6.73 17.62 4.43
N SER A 94 7.90 17.01 4.25
CA SER A 94 8.20 16.19 3.07
C SER A 94 7.21 15.02 2.88
N LEU A 95 6.71 14.43 3.97
CA LEU A 95 5.66 13.40 3.95
C LEU A 95 4.35 13.89 3.33
N PHE A 96 3.98 15.14 3.60
CA PHE A 96 2.79 15.75 3.00
C PHE A 96 2.98 15.93 1.49
N LEU A 97 4.16 16.38 1.06
CA LEU A 97 4.49 16.55 -0.35
C LEU A 97 4.46 15.21 -1.11
N TRP A 98 5.02 14.15 -0.55
CA TRP A 98 4.94 12.80 -1.13
C TRP A 98 3.50 12.30 -1.22
N THR A 99 2.71 12.51 -0.17
CA THR A 99 1.30 12.12 -0.17
C THR A 99 0.53 12.88 -1.25
N ALA A 100 0.71 14.21 -1.33
CA ALA A 100 0.09 15.05 -2.34
C ALA A 100 0.50 14.64 -3.76
N ALA A 101 1.78 14.34 -3.98
CA ALA A 101 2.29 13.87 -5.26
C ALA A 101 1.66 12.52 -5.67
N VAL A 102 1.62 11.55 -4.77
CA VAL A 102 1.01 10.23 -5.03
C VAL A 102 -0.49 10.35 -5.30
N VAL A 103 -1.21 11.18 -4.53
CA VAL A 103 -2.64 11.43 -4.75
C VAL A 103 -2.87 12.12 -6.08
N ALA A 104 -2.08 13.14 -6.44
CA ALA A 104 -2.21 13.85 -7.70
C ALA A 104 -1.96 12.93 -8.91
N VAL A 105 -0.84 12.20 -8.88
CA VAL A 105 -0.48 11.23 -9.93
C VAL A 105 -1.54 10.15 -10.02
N GLY A 106 -1.95 9.58 -8.88
CA GLY A 106 -3.01 8.59 -8.82
C GLY A 106 -4.30 9.11 -9.43
N TRP A 107 -4.75 10.30 -9.03
CA TRP A 107 -6.00 10.91 -9.49
C TRP A 107 -6.00 11.11 -11.00
N VAL A 108 -4.91 11.63 -11.57
CA VAL A 108 -4.75 11.78 -13.02
C VAL A 108 -4.79 10.42 -13.70
N VAL A 109 -3.99 9.45 -13.23
CA VAL A 109 -3.92 8.12 -13.84
C VAL A 109 -5.26 7.39 -13.79
N PHE A 110 -5.98 7.45 -12.67
CA PHE A 110 -7.22 6.71 -12.49
C PHE A 110 -8.44 7.38 -13.13
N THR A 111 -8.48 8.71 -13.14
CA THR A 111 -9.63 9.48 -13.64
C THR A 111 -9.47 9.85 -15.11
N ASN A 112 -8.28 10.31 -15.50
CA ASN A 112 -8.08 11.00 -16.77
C ASN A 112 -7.35 10.15 -17.83
N THR A 113 -6.93 8.93 -17.52
CA THR A 113 -6.23 8.07 -18.49
C THR A 113 -7.03 6.83 -18.91
N ARG A 114 -6.70 6.30 -20.10
CA ARG A 114 -7.20 5.02 -20.60
C ARG A 114 -6.91 3.86 -19.65
N PHE A 115 -5.78 3.89 -18.94
CA PHE A 115 -5.45 2.88 -17.96
C PHE A 115 -6.50 2.83 -16.85
N GLY A 116 -6.86 3.97 -16.27
CA GLY A 116 -7.92 4.06 -15.25
C GLY A 116 -9.28 3.55 -15.73
N ALA A 117 -9.65 3.86 -16.99
CA ALA A 117 -10.86 3.32 -17.60
C ALA A 117 -10.80 1.78 -17.75
N HIS A 118 -9.66 1.23 -18.19
CA HIS A 118 -9.45 -0.22 -18.28
C HIS A 118 -9.50 -0.89 -16.90
N VAL A 119 -8.92 -0.29 -15.86
CA VAL A 119 -8.99 -0.82 -14.49
C VAL A 119 -10.44 -0.91 -14.02
N LYS A 120 -11.24 0.14 -14.23
CA LYS A 120 -12.67 0.16 -13.87
C LYS A 120 -13.46 -0.91 -14.63
N ALA A 121 -13.28 -1.01 -15.95
CA ALA A 121 -13.95 -2.01 -16.78
C ALA A 121 -13.58 -3.45 -16.40
N VAL A 122 -12.30 -3.72 -16.15
CA VAL A 122 -11.82 -5.05 -15.71
C VAL A 122 -12.33 -5.41 -14.32
N GLY A 123 -12.47 -4.41 -13.44
CA GLY A 123 -13.02 -4.58 -12.10
C GLY A 123 -14.52 -4.89 -12.11
N ASP A 124 -15.28 -4.28 -13.02
CA ASP A 124 -16.73 -4.47 -13.12
C ASP A 124 -17.09 -5.81 -13.76
N ASN A 125 -16.62 -6.05 -14.99
CA ASN A 125 -16.84 -7.32 -15.68
C ASN A 125 -15.67 -7.72 -16.57
N ARG A 126 -14.90 -8.72 -16.12
CA ARG A 126 -13.72 -9.24 -16.82
C ARG A 126 -14.03 -9.84 -18.19
N LEU A 127 -15.21 -10.46 -18.36
CA LEU A 127 -15.62 -11.06 -19.63
C LEU A 127 -15.97 -9.97 -20.64
N ALA A 128 -16.78 -8.99 -20.22
CA ALA A 128 -17.14 -7.85 -21.07
C ALA A 128 -15.89 -7.05 -21.49
N ALA A 129 -15.00 -6.74 -20.54
CA ALA A 129 -13.76 -6.03 -20.83
C ALA A 129 -12.90 -6.76 -21.89
N ARG A 130 -12.84 -8.09 -21.84
CA ARG A 130 -12.09 -8.89 -22.83
C ARG A 130 -12.73 -8.83 -24.22
N VAL A 131 -14.06 -8.89 -24.31
CA VAL A 131 -14.80 -8.77 -25.58
C VAL A 131 -14.62 -7.37 -26.18
N SER A 132 -14.50 -6.33 -25.35
CA SER A 132 -14.18 -4.96 -25.77
C SER A 132 -12.71 -4.73 -26.13
N GLY A 133 -11.88 -5.79 -26.24
CA GLY A 133 -10.48 -5.69 -26.65
C GLY A 133 -9.50 -5.24 -25.55
N ILE A 134 -9.93 -5.14 -24.29
CA ILE A 134 -9.06 -4.76 -23.17
C ILE A 134 -8.23 -5.96 -22.74
N SER A 135 -6.91 -5.78 -22.66
CA SER A 135 -5.98 -6.81 -22.18
C SER A 135 -6.07 -7.00 -20.66
N VAL A 136 -7.07 -7.76 -20.22
CA VAL A 136 -7.33 -8.06 -18.79
C VAL A 136 -6.07 -8.49 -18.03
N THR A 137 -5.25 -9.32 -18.66
CA THR A 137 -3.98 -9.81 -18.08
C THR A 137 -3.01 -8.68 -17.79
N ASN A 138 -2.73 -7.82 -18.78
CA ASN A 138 -1.76 -6.74 -18.64
C ASN A 138 -2.25 -5.67 -17.64
N THR A 139 -3.54 -5.34 -17.69
CA THR A 139 -4.16 -4.41 -16.72
C THR A 139 -4.00 -4.92 -15.30
N ARG A 140 -4.26 -6.21 -15.03
CA ARG A 140 -4.10 -6.80 -13.69
C ARG A 140 -2.64 -6.81 -13.24
N ILE A 141 -1.71 -7.18 -14.11
CA ILE A 141 -0.27 -7.15 -13.79
C ILE A 141 0.17 -5.73 -13.42
N ALA A 142 -0.19 -4.74 -14.25
CA ALA A 142 0.16 -3.34 -14.00
C ALA A 142 -0.40 -2.83 -12.66
N VAL A 143 -1.65 -3.19 -12.31
CA VAL A 143 -2.24 -2.82 -11.00
C VAL A 143 -1.44 -3.42 -9.83
N PHE A 144 -1.01 -4.68 -9.93
CA PHE A 144 -0.16 -5.28 -8.88
C PHE A 144 1.22 -4.62 -8.79
N VAL A 145 1.84 -4.28 -9.92
CA VAL A 145 3.13 -3.56 -9.95
C VAL A 145 2.99 -2.18 -9.30
N ILE A 146 1.97 -1.40 -9.68
CA ILE A 146 1.71 -0.08 -9.10
C ILE A 146 1.48 -0.19 -7.59
N SER A 147 0.68 -1.16 -7.14
CA SER A 147 0.44 -1.42 -5.72
C SER A 147 1.73 -1.79 -4.96
N GLY A 148 2.59 -2.61 -5.57
CA GLY A 148 3.90 -2.95 -5.01
C GLY A 148 4.83 -1.76 -4.91
N MET A 149 4.85 -0.89 -5.93
CA MET A 149 5.66 0.33 -5.95
C MET A 149 5.18 1.36 -4.92
N THR A 150 3.87 1.58 -4.78
CA THR A 150 3.34 2.50 -3.77
C THR A 150 3.56 1.98 -2.35
N ALA A 151 3.46 0.66 -2.14
CA ALA A 151 3.86 0.03 -0.88
C ALA A 151 5.36 0.22 -0.59
N ALA A 152 6.21 0.10 -1.63
CA ALA A 152 7.65 0.33 -1.46
C ALA A 152 7.98 1.78 -1.12
N LEU A 153 7.32 2.74 -1.78
CA LEU A 153 7.41 4.15 -1.44
C LEU A 153 7.00 4.41 0.01
N ALA A 154 5.86 3.87 0.46
CA ALA A 154 5.44 3.98 1.85
C ALA A 154 6.47 3.40 2.82
N GLY A 155 7.12 2.29 2.47
CA GLY A 155 8.23 1.72 3.23
C GLY A 155 9.41 2.69 3.36
N MET A 156 9.84 3.31 2.27
CA MET A 156 10.90 4.33 2.30
C MET A 156 10.52 5.54 3.15
N LEU A 157 9.26 5.98 3.08
CA LEU A 157 8.76 7.08 3.91
C LEU A 157 8.79 6.72 5.40
N TYR A 158 8.45 5.49 5.76
CA TYR A 158 8.59 5.02 7.15
C TYR A 158 10.04 5.01 7.60
N VAL A 159 10.97 4.56 6.75
CA VAL A 159 12.40 4.57 7.06
C VAL A 159 12.90 5.99 7.29
N GLY A 160 12.54 6.94 6.42
CA GLY A 160 12.92 8.34 6.58
C GLY A 160 12.35 8.95 7.86
N ARG A 161 11.08 8.67 8.17
CA ARG A 161 10.39 9.19 9.35
C ARG A 161 10.93 8.62 10.66
N LEU A 162 11.21 7.32 10.70
CA LEU A 162 11.65 6.61 11.91
C LEU A 162 13.18 6.54 12.03
N GLN A 163 13.91 7.03 11.02
CA GLN A 163 15.37 6.89 10.86
C GLN A 163 15.88 5.46 11.07
N GLY A 164 15.06 4.49 10.65
CA GLY A 164 15.40 3.09 10.77
C GLY A 164 14.33 2.18 10.18
N ALA A 165 14.78 1.04 9.68
CA ALA A 165 13.93 0.00 9.14
C ALA A 165 13.78 -1.15 10.15
N ARG A 166 12.57 -1.69 10.28
CA ARG A 166 12.25 -2.89 11.07
C ARG A 166 11.45 -3.87 10.22
N TYR A 167 11.63 -5.17 10.46
CA TYR A 167 10.90 -6.21 9.73
C TYR A 167 9.40 -6.22 10.06
N THR A 168 8.98 -5.60 11.17
CA THR A 168 7.58 -5.49 11.60
C THR A 168 6.83 -4.33 10.93
N LEU A 169 7.51 -3.49 10.14
CA LEU A 169 6.87 -2.37 9.44
C LEU A 169 5.83 -2.90 8.44
N GLY A 170 4.62 -2.36 8.49
CA GLY A 170 3.56 -2.75 7.58
C GLY A 170 2.82 -4.05 7.91
N GLU A 171 3.11 -4.73 9.02
CA GLU A 171 2.34 -5.92 9.45
C GLU A 171 0.87 -5.56 9.72
N ASN A 172 0.61 -4.43 10.41
CA ASN A 172 -0.75 -3.97 10.72
C ASN A 172 -1.40 -3.16 9.59
N ASP A 173 -0.59 -2.63 8.66
CA ASP A 173 -1.08 -1.75 7.60
C ASP A 173 -2.02 -2.45 6.62
N LEU A 174 -1.91 -3.78 6.47
CA LEU A 174 -2.77 -4.52 5.54
C LEU A 174 -4.26 -4.33 5.87
N LEU A 175 -4.63 -4.56 7.13
CA LEU A 175 -6.02 -4.48 7.58
C LEU A 175 -6.51 -3.02 7.58
N ILE A 176 -5.64 -2.10 8.04
CA ILE A 176 -5.92 -0.66 8.09
C ILE A 176 -6.16 -0.08 6.69
N VAL A 177 -5.34 -0.44 5.71
CA VAL A 177 -5.48 0.05 4.33
C VAL A 177 -6.75 -0.47 3.67
N ILE A 178 -7.11 -1.74 3.91
CA ILE A 178 -8.40 -2.27 3.43
C ILE A 178 -9.57 -1.48 4.04
N ALA A 179 -9.52 -1.23 5.37
CA ALA A 179 -10.52 -0.42 6.06
C ALA A 179 -10.70 0.97 5.44
N ALA A 180 -9.57 1.67 5.27
CA ALA A 180 -9.51 3.03 4.76
C ALA A 180 -10.13 3.12 3.35
N VAL A 181 -9.77 2.19 2.46
CA VAL A 181 -10.22 2.20 1.07
C VAL A 181 -11.69 1.82 0.94
N VAL A 182 -12.19 0.93 1.81
CA VAL A 182 -13.62 0.56 1.90
C VAL A 182 -14.47 1.70 2.43
N ILE A 183 -14.07 2.34 3.54
CA ILE A 183 -14.74 3.55 4.07
C ILE A 183 -14.69 4.69 3.05
N GLY A 184 -13.61 4.77 2.27
CA GLY A 184 -13.46 5.68 1.15
C GLY A 184 -14.38 5.38 -0.06
N GLY A 185 -15.23 4.36 0.00
CA GLY A 185 -16.24 4.06 -1.03
C GLY A 185 -15.73 3.18 -2.18
N THR A 186 -14.60 2.50 -2.02
CA THR A 186 -14.13 1.53 -3.02
C THR A 186 -14.76 0.17 -2.79
N ALA A 187 -15.30 -0.43 -3.86
CA ALA A 187 -15.98 -1.72 -3.77
C ALA A 187 -14.96 -2.87 -3.69
N LEU A 188 -15.12 -3.76 -2.68
CA LEU A 188 -14.26 -4.93 -2.47
C LEU A 188 -14.26 -5.90 -3.66
N PHE A 189 -15.40 -5.99 -4.38
CA PHE A 189 -15.56 -6.89 -5.51
C PHE A 189 -15.26 -6.24 -6.88
N GLY A 190 -14.86 -4.97 -6.90
CA GLY A 190 -14.47 -4.24 -8.11
C GLY A 190 -15.55 -3.34 -8.71
N GLY A 191 -15.22 -2.70 -9.83
CA GLY A 191 -16.11 -1.85 -10.63
C GLY A 191 -16.24 -0.40 -10.15
N LYS A 192 -16.07 -0.14 -8.85
CA LYS A 192 -16.16 1.22 -8.27
C LYS A 192 -14.98 1.54 -7.36
N GLY A 193 -14.43 2.75 -7.50
CA GLY A 193 -13.34 3.25 -6.66
C GLY A 193 -13.17 4.75 -6.81
N SER A 194 -12.63 5.39 -5.78
CA SER A 194 -12.35 6.83 -5.74
C SER A 194 -11.03 7.09 -5.02
N ILE A 195 -10.13 7.85 -5.66
CA ILE A 195 -8.84 8.20 -5.04
C ILE A 195 -9.02 9.24 -3.94
N ILE A 196 -9.89 10.22 -4.16
CA ILE A 196 -10.25 11.21 -3.14
C ILE A 196 -10.94 10.51 -1.96
N GLY A 197 -11.82 9.54 -2.26
CA GLY A 197 -12.45 8.71 -1.25
C GLY A 197 -11.44 7.90 -0.44
N ALA A 198 -10.49 7.23 -1.10
CA ALA A 198 -9.42 6.48 -0.42
C ALA A 198 -8.53 7.39 0.45
N LEU A 199 -8.23 8.62 0.00
CA LEU A 199 -7.52 9.60 0.82
C LEU A 199 -8.34 9.97 2.06
N ALA A 200 -9.61 10.35 1.90
CA ALA A 200 -10.49 10.69 3.00
C ALA A 200 -10.63 9.53 4.00
N GLY A 201 -10.85 8.31 3.52
CA GLY A 201 -10.93 7.12 4.36
C GLY A 201 -9.61 6.82 5.10
N SER A 202 -8.47 7.01 4.45
CA SER A 202 -7.16 6.85 5.10
C SER A 202 -6.93 7.88 6.21
N LEU A 203 -7.32 9.14 5.99
CA LEU A 203 -7.25 10.18 7.00
C LEU A 203 -8.16 9.87 8.18
N THR A 204 -9.40 9.43 7.93
CA THR A 204 -10.35 9.04 8.99
C THR A 204 -9.80 7.90 9.84
N ILE A 205 -9.27 6.84 9.25
CA ILE A 205 -8.73 5.72 10.02
C ILE A 205 -7.48 6.12 10.81
N VAL A 206 -6.59 6.94 10.23
CA VAL A 206 -5.38 7.39 10.91
C VAL A 206 -5.68 8.36 12.04
N THR A 207 -6.63 9.30 11.88
CA THR A 207 -7.05 10.20 12.95
C THR A 207 -7.74 9.44 14.07
N LEU A 208 -8.57 8.43 13.75
CA LEU A 208 -9.15 7.53 14.74
C LEU A 208 -8.06 6.76 15.50
N ASN A 209 -7.07 6.19 14.80
CA ASN A 209 -5.98 5.47 15.47
C ASN A 209 -5.20 6.38 16.42
N ASN A 210 -4.85 7.59 15.99
CA ASN A 210 -4.20 8.58 16.85
C ASN A 210 -5.12 8.99 18.03
N GLY A 211 -6.43 9.13 17.81
CA GLY A 211 -7.40 9.41 18.86
C GLY A 211 -7.48 8.32 19.92
N LEU A 212 -7.43 7.04 19.52
CA LEU A 212 -7.39 5.91 20.44
C LEU A 212 -6.10 5.89 21.28
N VAL A 213 -4.96 6.21 20.66
CA VAL A 213 -3.67 6.36 21.35
C VAL A 213 -3.74 7.50 22.38
N LEU A 214 -4.27 8.67 21.99
CA LEU A 214 -4.39 9.83 22.87
C LEU A 214 -5.40 9.63 24.00
N SER A 215 -6.36 8.72 23.80
CA SER A 215 -7.32 8.31 24.82
C SER A 215 -6.72 7.36 25.86
N GLY A 216 -5.43 7.02 25.75
CA GLY A 216 -4.70 6.18 26.71
C GLY A 216 -5.00 4.69 26.60
N LEU A 217 -5.61 4.23 25.51
CA LEU A 217 -5.86 2.81 25.27
C LEU A 217 -4.55 2.07 25.01
N ASP A 218 -4.39 0.90 25.61
CA ASP A 218 -3.22 0.04 25.36
C ASP A 218 -3.24 -0.52 23.92
N VAL A 219 -2.07 -0.94 23.42
CA VAL A 219 -1.88 -1.47 22.06
C VAL A 219 -2.86 -2.62 21.75
N ALA A 220 -3.14 -3.50 22.72
CA ALA A 220 -4.10 -4.57 22.54
C ALA A 220 -5.53 -4.02 22.31
N GLN A 221 -5.95 -3.02 23.10
CA GLN A 221 -7.25 -2.39 22.98
C GLN A 221 -7.40 -1.61 21.67
N GLN A 222 -6.34 -0.94 21.23
CA GLN A 222 -6.31 -0.28 19.92
C GLN A 222 -6.52 -1.28 18.78
N ARG A 223 -5.86 -2.44 18.83
CA ARG A 223 -6.03 -3.51 17.83
C ARG A 223 -7.45 -4.08 17.82
N MET A 224 -8.05 -4.29 18.98
CA MET A 224 -9.45 -4.73 19.08
C MET A 224 -10.40 -3.69 18.49
N ALA A 225 -10.24 -2.41 18.84
CA ALA A 225 -11.07 -1.32 18.32
C ALA A 225 -10.96 -1.19 16.80
N LEU A 226 -9.73 -1.24 16.26
CA LEU A 226 -9.51 -1.24 14.81
C LEU A 226 -10.19 -2.44 14.12
N GLY A 227 -10.10 -3.64 14.69
CA GLY A 227 -10.79 -4.82 14.17
C GLY A 227 -12.31 -4.65 14.12
N ILE A 228 -12.90 -4.07 15.16
CA ILE A 228 -14.34 -3.76 15.21
C ILE A 228 -14.72 -2.73 14.15
N ILE A 229 -13.94 -1.65 14.00
CA ILE A 229 -14.17 -0.62 12.98
C ILE A 229 -14.17 -1.24 11.58
N ILE A 230 -13.23 -2.14 11.29
CA ILE A 230 -13.14 -2.85 10.01
C ILE A 230 -14.37 -3.72 9.77
N LEU A 231 -14.78 -4.50 10.78
CA LEU A 231 -15.96 -5.36 10.69
C LEU A 231 -17.21 -4.52 10.38
N VAL A 232 -17.40 -3.40 11.08
CA VAL A 232 -18.52 -2.48 10.85
C VAL A 232 -18.46 -1.89 9.44
N ALA A 233 -17.31 -1.39 9.01
CA ALA A 233 -17.14 -0.81 7.68
C ALA A 233 -17.50 -1.81 6.57
N ILE A 234 -16.98 -3.04 6.67
CA ILE A 234 -17.26 -4.10 5.70
C ILE A 234 -18.74 -4.50 5.74
N ALA A 235 -19.33 -4.65 6.92
CA ALA A 235 -20.74 -5.02 7.07
C ALA A 235 -21.68 -4.00 6.42
N LEU A 236 -21.39 -2.70 6.57
CA LEU A 236 -22.16 -1.63 5.94
C LEU A 236 -22.01 -1.68 4.40
N THR A 237 -20.79 -1.81 3.89
CA THR A 237 -20.53 -1.88 2.45
C THR A 237 -21.20 -3.10 1.79
N LEU A 238 -21.20 -4.25 2.46
CA LEU A 238 -21.86 -5.46 1.94
C LEU A 238 -23.39 -5.33 1.93
N ARG A 239 -23.96 -4.62 2.91
CA ARG A 239 -25.40 -4.39 3.00
C ARG A 239 -25.91 -3.47 1.90
N GLU A 240 -25.19 -2.38 1.61
CA GLU A 240 -25.52 -1.45 0.53
C GLU A 240 -25.49 -2.09 -0.87
N GLY A 241 -24.66 -3.12 -1.07
CA GLY A 241 -24.62 -3.89 -2.31
C GLY A 241 -25.86 -4.76 -2.53
N LYS A 242 -26.50 -5.22 -1.45
CA LYS A 242 -27.66 -6.12 -1.47
C LYS A 242 -28.98 -5.40 -1.72
N GLU A 243 -29.05 -4.10 -1.44
CA GLU A 243 -30.25 -3.27 -1.69
C GLU A 243 -30.33 -2.74 -3.14
N ARG A 244 -29.31 -2.97 -3.97
CA ARG A 244 -29.24 -2.51 -5.37
C ARG A 244 -29.34 -3.63 -6.42
N THR A 245 -29.57 -4.87 -5.99
CA THR A 245 -29.81 -6.06 -6.83
C THR A 245 -31.18 -6.63 -6.52
#